data_AF-A0A6C0LNC3-F1
#
_entry.id   AF-A0A6C0LNC3-F1
#
_cell.length_a   1.000
_cell.length_b   1.000
_cell.length_c   1.000
_cell.angle_alpha   90.00
_cell.angle_beta   90.00
_cell.angle_gamma   90.00
#
_symmetry.space_group_name_H-M   'P 1'
#
loop_
_entity.id
_entity.type
_entity.pdbx_description
1 polymer ?
#
loop_
_entity_poly.entity_id
_entity_poly.type
_entity_poly.pdbx_seq_one_letter_code
_entity_poly.pdbx_strand_id
1 'polypeptide(L)'
;MIKLIFNLLDKSKFNIFAKNIAFTILATLFFLPFPNKSNISIYIILPAAVLLQAKYLFGDLDDGFQWSLSDILYWISLYIFSFLTICVYKRVFPIKNKK
;
A
#
# COMPACT_ATOMS: atom_id res chain seq x y z
N MET A 1 8.38 11.13 -5.59
CA MET A 1 7.70 10.03 -6.28
C MET A 1 6.30 9.77 -5.73
N ILE A 2 6.13 9.56 -4.42
CA ILE A 2 4.80 9.39 -3.79
C ILE A 2 3.83 10.52 -4.16
N LYS A 3 4.26 11.79 -4.07
CA LYS A 3 3.49 12.95 -4.53
C LYS A 3 3.06 12.86 -6.01
N LEU A 4 3.91 12.30 -6.87
CA LEU A 4 3.59 12.12 -8.29
C LEU A 4 2.52 11.03 -8.47
N ILE A 5 2.69 9.88 -7.81
CA ILE A 5 1.72 8.77 -7.82
C ILE A 5 0.36 9.27 -7.31
N PHE A 6 0.36 9.99 -6.18
CA PHE A 6 -0.84 10.60 -5.62
C PHE A 6 -1.50 11.55 -6.63
N ASN A 7 -0.78 12.52 -7.18
CA ASN A 7 -1.33 13.48 -8.13
C ASN A 7 -1.91 12.81 -9.40
N LEU A 8 -1.31 11.72 -9.86
CA LEU A 8 -1.81 10.96 -11.02
C LEU A 8 -3.11 10.22 -10.68
N LEU A 9 -3.16 9.57 -9.52
CA LEU A 9 -4.34 8.84 -9.07
C LEU A 9 -5.48 9.78 -8.69
N ASP A 10 -5.17 10.91 -8.06
CA ASP A 10 -6.15 11.91 -7.67
C ASP A 10 -6.90 12.48 -8.89
N LYS A 11 -6.17 12.77 -9.98
CA LYS A 11 -6.75 13.22 -11.26
C LYS A 11 -7.53 12.14 -12.03
N SER A 12 -7.42 10.87 -11.63
CA SER A 12 -8.12 9.77 -12.31
C SER A 12 -9.61 9.75 -11.98
N LYS A 13 -10.42 9.19 -12.89
CA LYS A 13 -11.86 8.99 -12.71
C LYS A 13 -12.23 7.77 -11.86
N PHE A 14 -11.25 7.08 -11.28
CA PHE A 14 -11.50 5.91 -10.44
C PHE A 14 -12.21 6.31 -9.14
N ASN A 15 -12.95 5.38 -8.55
CA ASN A 15 -13.49 5.59 -7.21
C ASN A 15 -12.35 5.61 -6.17
N ILE A 16 -12.62 6.19 -5.00
CA ILE A 16 -11.62 6.39 -3.95
C ILE A 16 -11.00 5.07 -3.47
N PHE A 17 -11.78 3.99 -3.43
CA PHE A 17 -11.30 2.66 -3.05
C PHE A 17 -10.26 2.12 -4.05
N ALA A 18 -10.57 2.19 -5.34
CA ALA A 18 -9.65 1.77 -6.41
C ALA A 18 -8.40 2.65 -6.46
N LYS A 19 -8.52 3.96 -6.20
CA LYS A 19 -7.35 4.85 -6.06
C LYS A 19 -6.44 4.40 -4.92
N ASN A 20 -7.00 4.03 -3.77
CA ASN A 20 -6.23 3.56 -2.62
C ASN A 20 -5.56 2.21 -2.86
N ILE A 21 -6.24 1.25 -3.52
CA ILE A 21 -5.62 -0.02 -3.93
C ILE A 21 -4.46 0.23 -4.90
N ALA A 22 -4.68 1.05 -5.93
CA ALA A 22 -3.65 1.38 -6.92
C ALA A 22 -2.46 2.07 -6.26
N PHE A 23 -2.71 3.03 -5.36
CA PHE A 23 -1.67 3.69 -4.57
C PHE A 23 -0.89 2.67 -3.75
N THR A 24 -1.59 1.78 -3.06
CA THR A 24 -0.97 0.75 -2.20
C THR A 24 -0.04 -0.14 -3.00
N ILE A 25 -0.49 -0.64 -4.15
CA ILE A 25 0.34 -1.48 -5.03
C ILE A 25 1.57 -0.71 -5.52
N LEU A 26 1.39 0.51 -6.04
CA LEU A 26 2.48 1.32 -6.59
C LEU A 26 3.48 1.75 -5.52
N ALA A 27 3.01 2.16 -4.35
CA ALA A 27 3.86 2.54 -3.23
C ALA A 27 4.63 1.32 -2.69
N THR A 28 3.99 0.16 -2.55
CA THR A 28 4.66 -1.09 -2.15
C THR A 28 5.74 -1.49 -3.15
N LEU A 29 5.44 -1.46 -4.46
CA LEU A 29 6.43 -1.71 -5.52
C LEU A 29 7.58 -0.70 -5.50
N PHE A 30 7.30 0.56 -5.19
CA PHE A 30 8.34 1.58 -5.07
C PHE A 30 9.28 1.32 -3.89
N PHE A 31 8.76 0.89 -2.75
CA PHE A 31 9.57 0.64 -1.55
C PHE A 31 10.29 -0.72 -1.54
N LEU A 32 9.77 -1.72 -2.25
CA LEU A 32 10.30 -3.08 -2.27
C LEU A 32 11.78 -3.24 -2.68
N PRO A 33 12.34 -2.44 -3.61
CA PRO A 33 13.75 -2.47 -3.94
C PRO A 33 14.69 -2.01 -2.81
N PHE A 34 14.18 -1.29 -1.80
CA PHE A 34 15.00 -0.81 -0.70
C PHE A 34 15.17 -1.90 0.37
N PRO A 35 16.37 -2.08 0.93
CA PRO A 35 16.60 -3.09 1.95
C PRO A 35 15.81 -2.75 3.22
N ASN A 36 15.11 -3.75 3.77
CA ASN A 36 14.47 -3.62 5.07
C ASN A 36 15.53 -3.48 6.17
N LYS A 37 15.53 -2.35 6.87
CA LYS A 37 16.42 -2.09 8.02
C LYS A 37 15.72 -2.23 9.38
N SER A 38 14.44 -2.63 9.39
CA SER A 38 13.68 -2.88 10.62
C SER A 38 13.86 -4.32 11.10
N ASN A 39 13.78 -4.52 12.42
CA ASN A 39 13.68 -5.85 13.03
C ASN A 39 12.31 -6.51 12.78
N ILE A 40 11.35 -5.77 12.22
CA ILE A 40 10.02 -6.27 11.86
C ILE A 40 10.07 -6.82 10.43
N SER A 41 9.41 -7.96 10.21
CA SER A 41 9.27 -8.59 8.91
C SER A 41 8.79 -7.61 7.83
N ILE A 42 9.41 -7.65 6.65
CA ILE A 42 9.01 -6.82 5.49
C ILE A 42 7.54 -7.05 5.11
N TYR A 43 7.00 -8.25 5.36
CA TYR A 43 5.61 -8.60 5.11
C TYR A 43 4.62 -7.92 6.07
N ILE A 44 5.12 -7.24 7.11
CA ILE A 44 4.31 -6.54 8.11
C ILE A 44 4.61 -5.04 8.06
N ILE A 45 5.90 -4.66 8.15
CA ILE A 45 6.28 -3.24 8.26
C ILE A 45 5.98 -2.45 6.98
N LEU A 46 6.20 -3.05 5.81
CA LEU A 46 5.95 -2.35 4.55
C LEU A 46 4.45 -2.17 4.30
N PRO A 47 3.59 -3.20 4.43
CA PRO A 47 2.14 -2.99 4.40
C PRO A 47 1.70 -1.90 5.39
N ALA A 48 2.08 -1.99 6.66
CA ALA A 48 1.69 -1.00 7.66
C ALA A 48 2.07 0.44 7.24
N ALA A 49 3.30 0.65 6.79
CA ALA A 49 3.77 1.96 6.34
C ALA A 49 3.01 2.50 5.12
N VAL A 50 2.70 1.64 4.14
CA VAL A 50 1.98 2.03 2.93
C VAL A 50 0.50 2.31 3.23
N LEU A 51 -0.12 1.52 4.10
CA LEU A 51 -1.51 1.72 4.49
C LEU A 51 -1.71 3.04 5.21
N LEU A 52 -0.81 3.40 6.13
CA LEU A 52 -0.83 4.70 6.81
C LEU A 52 -0.69 5.85 5.80
N GLN A 53 0.17 5.70 4.79
CA GLN A 53 0.30 6.70 3.72
C GLN A 53 -0.97 6.82 2.89
N ALA A 54 -1.58 5.69 2.51
CA ALA A 54 -2.83 5.68 1.75
C ALA A 54 -3.94 6.43 2.52
N LYS A 55 -4.11 6.11 3.80
CA LYS A 55 -5.08 6.76 4.68
C LYS A 55 -4.82 8.25 4.85
N TYR A 56 -3.55 8.65 5.02
CA TYR A 56 -3.19 10.07 5.17
C TYR A 56 -3.46 10.88 3.89
N LEU A 57 -3.24 10.28 2.72
CA LEU A 57 -3.35 10.99 1.44
C LEU A 57 -4.77 11.03 0.88
N PHE A 58 -5.52 9.94 0.98
CA PHE A 58 -6.87 9.83 0.41
C PHE A 58 -7.99 9.98 1.44
N GLY A 59 -7.68 9.90 2.73
CA GLY A 59 -8.67 10.05 3.80
C GLY A 59 -9.55 8.82 4.02
N ASP A 60 -10.69 9.06 4.67
CA ASP A 60 -11.72 8.06 4.94
C ASP A 60 -12.60 7.80 3.71
N LEU A 61 -13.19 6.60 3.64
CA LEU A 61 -14.21 6.31 2.62
C LEU A 61 -15.54 6.98 2.96
N ASP A 62 -15.81 7.16 4.25
CA ASP A 62 -17.07 7.64 4.79
C ASP A 62 -16.89 9.06 5.37
N ASP A 63 -17.90 9.90 5.20
CA ASP A 63 -17.91 11.25 5.76
C ASP A 63 -18.14 11.20 7.29
N GLY A 64 -17.32 11.94 8.06
CA GLY A 64 -17.56 12.16 9.49
C GLY A 64 -16.59 11.49 10.47
N PHE A 65 -15.48 10.89 10.00
CA PHE A 65 -14.41 10.35 10.85
C PHE A 65 -14.87 9.32 11.90
N GLN A 66 -15.94 8.58 11.61
CA GLN A 66 -16.46 7.52 12.48
C GLN A 66 -15.97 6.17 12.01
N TRP A 67 -15.34 5.42 12.90
CA TRP A 67 -14.94 4.04 12.61
C TRP A 67 -16.16 3.17 12.42
N SER A 68 -16.27 2.56 11.24
CA SER A 68 -17.30 1.60 10.92
C SER A 68 -16.72 0.24 10.54
N LEU A 69 -17.58 -0.77 10.38
CA LEU A 69 -17.15 -2.09 9.88
C LEU A 69 -16.58 -1.98 8.46
N SER A 70 -17.03 -1.01 7.66
CA SER A 70 -16.52 -0.76 6.32
C SER A 70 -15.03 -0.37 6.38
N ASP A 71 -14.63 0.42 7.39
CA ASP A 71 -13.23 0.81 7.60
C ASP A 71 -12.35 -0.39 7.88
N ILE A 72 -12.81 -1.31 8.75
CA ILE A 72 -12.03 -2.51 9.08
C ILE A 72 -11.78 -3.34 7.82
N LEU A 73 -12.82 -3.56 7.02
CA LEU A 73 -12.70 -4.28 5.75
C LEU A 73 -11.81 -3.53 4.75
N TYR A 74 -11.89 -2.20 4.74
CA TYR A 74 -11.04 -1.34 3.94
C TYR A 74 -9.56 -1.50 4.32
N TRP A 75 -9.21 -1.37 5.60
CA TRP A 75 -7.85 -1.55 6.09
C TRP A 75 -7.31 -2.95 5.77
N ILE A 76 -8.12 -3.99 5.99
CA ILE A 76 -7.76 -5.38 5.66
C ILE A 76 -7.51 -5.53 4.15
N SER A 77 -8.35 -4.93 3.31
CA SER A 77 -8.20 -5.02 1.86
C SER A 77 -6.86 -4.43 1.40
N LEU A 78 -6.51 -3.24 1.88
CA LEU A 78 -5.22 -2.61 1.54
C LEU A 78 -4.06 -3.46 2.03
N TYR A 79 -4.16 -4.03 3.24
CA TYR A 79 -3.12 -4.90 3.78
C TYR A 79 -2.89 -6.10 2.88
N ILE A 80 -3.97 -6.76 2.45
CA ILE A 80 -3.93 -7.91 1.55
C ILE A 80 -3.28 -7.54 0.22
N PHE A 81 -3.67 -6.42 -0.41
CA PHE A 81 -3.08 -5.99 -1.68
C PHE A 81 -1.59 -5.68 -1.55
N SER A 82 -1.16 -5.02 -0.48
CA SER A 82 0.27 -4.80 -0.22
C SER A 82 1.01 -6.12 0.01
N PHE A 83 0.48 -7.02 0.85
CA PHE A 83 1.08 -8.31 1.13
C PHE A 83 1.23 -9.17 -0.14
N LEU A 84 0.17 -9.26 -0.95
CA LEU A 84 0.20 -9.97 -2.23
C LEU A 84 1.22 -9.36 -3.19
N THR A 85 1.32 -8.04 -3.25
CA THR A 85 2.32 -7.34 -4.07
C THR A 85 3.74 -7.75 -3.68
N ILE A 86 4.04 -7.84 -2.38
CA ILE A 86 5.34 -8.32 -1.88
C ILE A 86 5.59 -9.77 -2.31
N CYS A 87 4.60 -10.65 -2.14
CA CYS A 87 4.71 -12.06 -2.52
C CYS A 87 4.96 -12.24 -4.02
N VAL A 88 4.20 -11.54 -4.86
CA VAL A 88 4.36 -11.56 -6.33
C VAL A 88 5.71 -11.01 -6.72
N TYR A 89 6.11 -9.85 -6.19
CA TYR A 89 7.40 -9.23 -6.53
C TYR A 89 8.56 -10.15 -6.20
N LYS A 90 8.60 -10.74 -5.00
CA LYS A 90 9.67 -11.67 -4.60
C LYS A 90 9.69 -12.96 -5.43
N ARG A 91 8.54 -13.39 -5.94
CA ARG A 91 8.44 -14.56 -6.84
C ARG A 91 8.95 -14.23 -8.25
N VAL A 92 8.65 -13.05 -8.77
CA VAL A 92 9.05 -12.61 -10.11
C VAL A 92 10.51 -12.15 -10.16
N PHE A 93 10.96 -11.44 -9.12
CA PHE A 93 12.32 -10.96 -8.95
C PHE A 93 12.96 -11.66 -7.75
N PRO A 94 13.27 -12.96 -7.85
CA PRO A 94 13.95 -13.65 -6.78
C PRO A 94 15.30 -12.97 -6.57
N ILE A 95 15.51 -12.45 -5.35
CA ILE A 95 16.81 -11.94 -4.93
C ILE A 95 17.75 -13.14 -5.02
N LYS A 96 18.60 -13.19 -6.06
CA LYS A 96 19.73 -14.10 -6.09
C LYS A 96 20.62 -13.69 -4.93
N ASN A 97 20.54 -14.43 -3.82
CA ASN A 97 21.52 -14.31 -2.75
C ASN A 97 22.90 -14.54 -3.39
N LYS A 98 23.67 -13.48 -3.60
CA LYS A 98 25.11 -13.60 -3.70
C LYS A 98 25.54 -14.10 -2.32
N LYS A 99 25.80 -15.41 -2.24
CA LYS A 99 26.54 -16.00 -1.13
C LYS A 99 27.90 -15.31 -1.01
#